data_AF-A0AAU2G748-F1
#
_entry.id   AF-A0AAU2G748-F1
#
_cell.length_a   1.000
_cell.length_b   1.000
_cell.length_c   1.000
_cell.angle_alpha   90.00
_cell.angle_beta   90.00
_cell.angle_gamma   90.00
#
_symmetry.space_group_name_H-M   'P 1'
#
loop_
_entity.id
_entity.type
_entity.pdbx_description
1 polymer ?
#
loop_
_entity_poly.entity_id
_entity_poly.type
_entity_poly.pdbx_seq_one_letter_code
_entity_poly.pdbx_strand_id
1 'polypeptide(L)'
;MNDLVADLFDPGNSWSTRTRERFTGLSPELGELVVHLGTSDGFWNWRYKVDAAWKRRAKALLKADGADELVRYAVRELARGGSFHDMDDPEHVIRELGMIKPASRARSLAIGFLLAAGWLRRDTEGLSADLAAVARKNAQAMDTYHRVDHDIAGAAFAALGDLPGPDVMEELWALHYDVVPALHPQKVLAKSVKKAAARLGVPAHELAERTVPRHGLERDGTLTVGWFGKGVLWWNASVDAVVTLHDTGQVTVDWADGDHVTRTTAPFRSPAGYKTPMRADSVTLVRRYAQNVGKTLAQEQQRLGALAGGTRTWLWADWVRYYRDHPITGVATRALAWEYRLPNETAYRTLHPDFYAAPEASVPAATEVRRRPDEGAVPETAAG
;
A
#
# COMPACT_ATOMS: atom_id res chain seq x y z
N MET A 1 -39.32 -0.71 -5.16
CA MET A 1 -37.90 -0.32 -5.27
C MET A 1 -37.24 -0.30 -3.90
N ASN A 2 -37.86 0.32 -2.89
CA ASN A 2 -37.36 0.31 -1.51
C ASN A 2 -37.16 -1.10 -0.93
N ASP A 3 -38.06 -2.05 -1.23
CA ASP A 3 -37.90 -3.46 -0.79
C ASP A 3 -36.66 -4.12 -1.40
N LEU A 4 -36.40 -3.89 -2.70
CA LEU A 4 -35.20 -4.39 -3.38
C LEU A 4 -33.92 -3.78 -2.80
N VAL A 5 -33.97 -2.51 -2.38
CA VAL A 5 -32.84 -1.86 -1.72
C VAL A 5 -32.63 -2.43 -0.31
N ALA A 6 -33.71 -2.66 0.45
CA ALA A 6 -33.64 -3.26 1.78
C ALA A 6 -33.01 -4.66 1.74
N ASP A 7 -33.32 -5.45 0.70
CA ASP A 7 -32.79 -6.80 0.45
C ASP A 7 -31.28 -6.85 0.14
N LEU A 8 -30.64 -5.69 -0.10
CA LEU A 8 -29.19 -5.62 -0.29
C LEU A 8 -28.41 -5.58 1.02
N PHE A 9 -29.08 -5.28 2.13
CA PHE A 9 -28.42 -5.03 3.41
C PHE A 9 -28.45 -6.23 4.33
N ASP A 10 -27.34 -6.46 5.01
CA ASP A 10 -27.18 -7.53 5.98
C ASP A 10 -27.29 -6.99 7.40
N PRO A 11 -28.28 -7.41 8.22
CA PRO A 11 -28.42 -6.94 9.60
C PRO A 11 -27.24 -7.34 10.50
N GLY A 12 -26.42 -8.34 10.10
CA GLY A 12 -25.20 -8.72 10.82
C GLY A 12 -23.98 -7.85 10.52
N ASN A 13 -24.11 -6.85 9.64
CA ASN A 13 -23.02 -5.99 9.19
C ASN A 13 -23.24 -4.54 9.67
N SER A 14 -22.25 -3.98 10.36
CA SER A 14 -22.36 -2.65 10.98
C SER A 14 -22.55 -1.54 9.93
N TRP A 15 -21.88 -1.65 8.78
CA TRP A 15 -22.01 -0.71 7.68
C TRP A 15 -23.45 -0.68 7.16
N SER A 16 -24.01 -1.85 6.87
CA SER A 16 -25.41 -2.03 6.45
C SER A 16 -26.36 -1.42 7.45
N THR A 17 -26.13 -1.63 8.76
CA THR A 17 -26.95 -1.05 9.83
C THR A 17 -26.92 0.49 9.80
N ARG A 18 -25.74 1.10 9.65
CA ARG A 18 -25.59 2.57 9.61
C ARG A 18 -26.13 3.21 8.32
N THR A 19 -26.09 2.49 7.20
CA THR A 19 -26.46 3.06 5.89
C THR A 19 -27.89 2.73 5.47
N ARG A 20 -28.53 1.70 6.04
CA ARG A 20 -29.83 1.19 5.60
C ARG A 20 -30.90 2.26 5.55
N GLU A 21 -31.11 3.00 6.64
CA GLU A 21 -32.17 4.02 6.73
C GLU A 21 -32.05 5.04 5.59
N ARG A 22 -30.83 5.56 5.39
CA ARG A 22 -30.55 6.54 4.33
C ARG A 22 -30.80 5.98 2.93
N PHE A 23 -30.51 4.70 2.66
CA PHE A 23 -30.69 4.13 1.32
C PHE A 23 -32.11 3.63 1.05
N THR A 24 -32.91 3.39 2.09
CA THR A 24 -34.33 3.02 1.93
C THR A 24 -35.26 4.22 1.70
N GLY A 25 -34.80 5.45 1.96
CA GLY A 25 -35.55 6.70 1.77
C GLY A 25 -35.20 7.48 0.49
N LEU A 26 -34.64 6.83 -0.52
CA LEU A 26 -34.12 7.49 -1.72
C LEU A 26 -35.19 7.79 -2.77
N SER A 27 -34.89 8.74 -3.67
CA SER A 27 -35.67 8.93 -4.91
C SER A 27 -35.58 7.67 -5.80
N PRO A 28 -36.51 7.46 -6.74
CA PRO A 28 -36.45 6.31 -7.65
C PRO A 28 -35.13 6.20 -8.44
N GLU A 29 -34.55 7.32 -8.86
CA GLU A 29 -33.29 7.34 -9.62
C GLU A 29 -32.10 6.90 -8.76
N LEU A 30 -32.05 7.36 -7.51
CA LEU A 30 -31.02 6.98 -6.56
C LEU A 30 -31.21 5.53 -6.07
N GLY A 31 -32.45 5.09 -5.88
CA GLY A 31 -32.78 3.69 -5.60
C GLY A 31 -32.32 2.77 -6.74
N GLU A 32 -32.52 3.17 -8.00
CA GLU A 32 -32.03 2.42 -9.15
C GLU A 32 -30.50 2.33 -9.18
N LEU A 33 -29.79 3.41 -8.84
CA LEU A 33 -28.33 3.37 -8.67
C LEU A 33 -27.93 2.34 -7.62
N VAL A 34 -28.51 2.37 -6.42
CA VAL A 34 -28.18 1.43 -5.32
C VAL A 34 -28.43 -0.01 -5.75
N VAL A 35 -29.57 -0.29 -6.37
CA VAL A 35 -29.88 -1.64 -6.89
C VAL A 35 -28.83 -2.08 -7.91
N HIS A 36 -28.55 -1.24 -8.91
CA HIS A 36 -27.56 -1.55 -9.96
C HIS A 36 -26.16 -1.84 -9.37
N LEU A 37 -25.77 -1.10 -8.33
CA LEU A 37 -24.48 -1.30 -7.67
C LEU A 37 -24.41 -2.61 -6.85
N GLY A 38 -25.54 -3.13 -6.37
CA GLY A 38 -25.60 -4.31 -5.50
C GLY A 38 -26.05 -5.63 -6.14
N THR A 39 -26.78 -5.61 -7.26
CA THR A 39 -27.49 -6.80 -7.80
C THR A 39 -26.94 -7.38 -9.10
N SER A 40 -25.68 -7.13 -9.46
CA SER A 40 -25.13 -7.63 -10.72
C SER A 40 -24.24 -8.85 -10.50
N ASP A 41 -24.63 -10.02 -11.01
CA ASP A 41 -23.79 -11.21 -10.91
C ASP A 41 -22.51 -11.04 -11.73
N GLY A 42 -21.35 -11.29 -11.10
CA GLY A 42 -20.06 -11.32 -11.80
C GLY A 42 -19.57 -9.96 -12.35
N PHE A 43 -20.17 -8.84 -11.95
CA PHE A 43 -19.73 -7.50 -12.36
C PHE A 43 -18.28 -7.19 -11.97
N TRP A 44 -17.81 -7.85 -10.91
CA TRP A 44 -16.47 -7.81 -10.38
C TRP A 44 -15.97 -9.25 -10.24
N ASN A 45 -14.76 -9.53 -10.72
CA ASN A 45 -14.18 -10.86 -10.65
C ASN A 45 -12.86 -10.89 -9.87
N TRP A 46 -12.36 -12.10 -9.60
CA TRP A 46 -11.11 -12.35 -8.89
C TRP A 46 -9.86 -11.72 -9.52
N ARG A 47 -9.95 -11.27 -10.79
CA ARG A 47 -8.90 -10.52 -11.50
C ARG A 47 -9.11 -9.00 -11.41
N TYR A 48 -10.03 -8.54 -10.57
CA TYR A 48 -10.33 -7.14 -10.34
C TYR A 48 -10.73 -6.39 -11.62
N LYS A 49 -11.46 -7.10 -12.49
CA LYS A 49 -12.01 -6.52 -13.72
C LYS A 49 -13.48 -6.21 -13.49
N VAL A 50 -13.84 -4.98 -13.83
CA VAL A 50 -15.23 -4.51 -13.88
C VAL A 50 -15.83 -4.89 -15.24
N ASP A 51 -17.04 -5.43 -15.24
CA ASP A 51 -17.82 -5.63 -16.46
C ASP A 51 -18.10 -4.29 -17.17
N ALA A 52 -17.96 -4.28 -18.50
CA ALA A 52 -18.04 -3.06 -19.29
C ALA A 52 -19.47 -2.52 -19.41
N ALA A 53 -20.47 -3.40 -19.51
CA ALA A 53 -21.87 -3.01 -19.58
C ALA A 53 -22.34 -2.46 -18.22
N TRP A 54 -21.98 -3.15 -17.14
CA TRP A 54 -22.23 -2.70 -15.78
C TRP A 54 -21.62 -1.32 -15.50
N LYS A 55 -20.34 -1.13 -15.86
CA LYS A 55 -19.64 0.16 -15.72
C LYS A 55 -20.33 1.28 -16.49
N ARG A 56 -20.79 1.00 -17.72
CA ARG A 56 -21.49 1.99 -18.56
C ARG A 56 -22.82 2.41 -17.91
N ARG A 57 -23.59 1.45 -17.41
CA ARG A 57 -24.87 1.72 -16.74
C ARG A 57 -24.68 2.49 -15.43
N ALA A 58 -23.72 2.09 -14.60
CA ALA A 58 -23.39 2.80 -13.37
C ALA A 58 -23.01 4.27 -13.63
N LYS A 59 -22.15 4.53 -14.63
CA LYS A 59 -21.81 5.91 -15.04
C LYS A 59 -23.00 6.72 -15.56
N ALA A 60 -24.00 6.09 -16.15
CA ALA A 60 -25.21 6.77 -16.57
C ALA A 60 -26.07 7.15 -15.36
N LEU A 61 -26.20 6.25 -14.37
CA LEU A 61 -26.97 6.47 -13.14
C LEU A 61 -26.31 7.50 -12.21
N LEU A 62 -24.98 7.61 -12.22
CA LEU A 62 -24.22 8.66 -11.50
C LEU A 62 -24.53 10.09 -11.98
N LYS A 63 -25.32 10.27 -13.04
CA LYS A 63 -25.76 11.60 -13.49
C LYS A 63 -26.99 12.12 -12.74
N ALA A 64 -27.65 11.28 -11.93
CA ALA A 64 -28.78 11.69 -11.12
C ALA A 64 -28.35 12.71 -10.06
N ASP A 65 -29.24 13.64 -9.72
CA ASP A 65 -28.99 14.60 -8.66
C ASP A 65 -28.83 13.89 -7.31
N GLY A 66 -27.87 14.34 -6.49
CA GLY A 66 -27.51 13.68 -5.23
C GLY A 66 -26.72 12.36 -5.32
N ALA A 67 -26.50 11.79 -6.52
CA ALA A 67 -25.76 10.52 -6.66
C ALA A 67 -24.31 10.62 -6.16
N ASP A 68 -23.67 11.75 -6.46
CA ASP A 68 -22.33 12.11 -6.00
C ASP A 68 -22.23 12.10 -4.46
N GLU A 69 -23.19 12.74 -3.77
CA GLU A 69 -23.25 12.79 -2.31
C GLU A 69 -23.52 11.40 -1.72
N LEU A 70 -24.42 10.63 -2.33
CA LEU A 70 -24.76 9.27 -1.90
C LEU A 70 -23.54 8.34 -1.93
N VAL A 71 -22.73 8.39 -2.99
CA VAL A 71 -21.51 7.60 -3.12
C VAL A 71 -20.48 8.01 -2.06
N ARG A 72 -20.25 9.32 -1.87
CA ARG A 72 -19.33 9.81 -0.83
C ARG A 72 -19.77 9.36 0.56
N TYR A 73 -21.06 9.47 0.87
CA TYR A 73 -21.60 8.99 2.14
C TYR A 73 -21.34 7.49 2.34
N ALA A 74 -21.60 6.66 1.33
CA ALA A 74 -21.38 5.23 1.41
C ALA A 74 -19.91 4.87 1.72
N VAL A 75 -18.97 5.53 1.03
CA VAL A 75 -17.52 5.33 1.22
C VAL A 75 -17.07 5.85 2.58
N ARG A 76 -17.55 7.02 3.01
CA ARG A 76 -17.26 7.57 4.34
C ARG A 76 -17.74 6.67 5.47
N GLU A 77 -18.91 6.04 5.32
CA GLU A 77 -19.42 5.09 6.31
C GLU A 77 -18.65 3.76 6.32
N LEU A 78 -18.06 3.33 5.18
CA LEU A 78 -17.08 2.24 5.16
C LEU A 78 -15.78 2.65 5.86
N ALA A 79 -15.34 3.90 5.65
CA ALA A 79 -14.11 4.43 6.24
C ALA A 79 -14.23 4.65 7.76
N ARG A 80 -15.41 5.05 8.27
CA ARG A 80 -15.66 5.28 9.71
C ARG A 80 -15.85 4.01 10.53
N GLY A 81 -16.49 2.99 9.97
CA GLY A 81 -16.69 1.70 10.65
C GLY A 81 -15.40 0.90 10.82
N GLY A 82 -15.46 -0.29 11.42
CA GLY A 82 -14.32 -1.21 11.38
C GLY A 82 -14.22 -1.91 10.01
N SER A 83 -13.77 -3.16 9.97
CA SER A 83 -13.78 -3.92 8.72
C SER A 83 -15.22 -4.06 8.20
N PHE A 84 -15.41 -4.29 6.89
CA PHE A 84 -16.73 -4.74 6.43
C PHE A 84 -17.21 -6.00 7.19
N HIS A 85 -16.29 -6.75 7.77
CA HIS A 85 -16.61 -7.97 8.52
C HIS A 85 -16.61 -7.79 10.04
N ASP A 86 -16.85 -6.57 10.55
CA ASP A 86 -16.82 -6.20 11.98
C ASP A 86 -17.12 -7.38 12.94
N MET A 87 -16.03 -8.05 13.29
CA MET A 87 -15.92 -9.06 14.33
C MET A 87 -14.57 -8.76 14.96
N ASP A 88 -14.62 -8.04 16.07
CA ASP A 88 -13.44 -7.67 16.86
C ASP A 88 -12.84 -8.88 17.60
N ASP A 89 -13.42 -10.08 17.40
CA ASP A 89 -13.01 -11.35 18.01
C ASP A 89 -12.37 -12.31 16.97
N PRO A 90 -11.03 -12.47 16.98
CA PRO A 90 -10.29 -13.41 16.15
C PRO A 90 -10.71 -14.89 16.35
N GLU A 91 -11.17 -15.29 17.54
CA GLU A 91 -11.59 -16.68 17.82
C GLU A 91 -12.93 -17.01 17.14
N HIS A 92 -13.85 -16.04 17.10
CA HIS A 92 -15.13 -16.17 16.41
C HIS A 92 -14.95 -16.29 14.89
N VAL A 93 -14.01 -15.53 14.31
CA VAL A 93 -13.65 -15.59 12.88
C VAL A 93 -13.18 -17.00 12.49
N ILE A 94 -12.33 -17.64 13.30
CA ILE A 94 -11.79 -18.98 13.02
C ILE A 94 -12.89 -20.05 13.05
N ARG A 95 -13.87 -19.93 13.95
CA ARG A 95 -15.05 -20.81 13.97
C ARG A 95 -15.95 -20.63 12.74
N GLU A 96 -16.10 -19.42 12.24
CA GLU A 96 -16.88 -19.15 11.02
C GLU A 96 -16.15 -19.51 9.71
N LEU A 97 -14.80 -19.54 9.68
CA LEU A 97 -13.99 -19.87 8.50
C LEU A 97 -14.27 -21.27 7.92
N GLY A 98 -14.94 -22.15 8.66
CA GLY A 98 -15.40 -23.45 8.17
C GLY A 98 -16.67 -23.42 7.30
N MET A 99 -17.36 -22.27 7.20
CA MET A 99 -18.60 -22.14 6.45
C MET A 99 -18.41 -21.24 5.22
N ILE A 100 -18.46 -21.84 4.02
CA ILE A 100 -18.57 -21.11 2.75
C ILE A 100 -19.97 -20.48 2.72
N LYS A 101 -20.14 -19.30 3.34
CA LYS A 101 -21.36 -18.50 3.16
C LYS A 101 -21.39 -17.95 1.73
N PRO A 102 -22.56 -17.90 1.07
CA PRO A 102 -22.71 -17.27 -0.24
C PRO A 102 -22.28 -15.80 -0.20
N ALA A 103 -21.91 -15.24 -1.35
CA ALA A 103 -21.52 -13.84 -1.46
C ALA A 103 -22.63 -12.92 -0.91
N SER A 104 -22.33 -12.16 0.14
CA SER A 104 -23.26 -11.20 0.72
C SER A 104 -23.59 -10.10 -0.30
N ARG A 105 -24.86 -9.82 -0.54
CA ARG A 105 -25.31 -8.70 -1.39
C ARG A 105 -24.80 -7.35 -0.86
N ALA A 106 -24.67 -7.21 0.46
CA ALA A 106 -24.11 -6.01 1.08
C ALA A 106 -22.64 -5.82 0.69
N ARG A 107 -21.88 -6.92 0.55
CA ARG A 107 -20.48 -6.87 0.10
C ARG A 107 -20.39 -6.44 -1.35
N SER A 108 -21.23 -7.02 -2.22
CA SER A 108 -21.33 -6.59 -3.63
C SER A 108 -21.68 -5.11 -3.73
N LEU A 109 -22.63 -4.64 -2.91
CA LEU A 109 -23.02 -3.23 -2.86
C LEU A 109 -21.86 -2.33 -2.43
N ALA A 110 -21.12 -2.70 -1.37
CA ALA A 110 -19.95 -1.96 -0.92
C ALA A 110 -18.86 -1.86 -2.01
N ILE A 111 -18.56 -2.97 -2.70
CA ILE A 111 -17.65 -2.98 -3.86
C ILE A 111 -18.17 -2.06 -4.97
N GLY A 112 -19.48 -2.10 -5.25
CA GLY A 112 -20.13 -1.25 -6.23
C GLY A 112 -19.94 0.24 -5.92
N PHE A 113 -20.17 0.66 -4.68
CA PHE A 113 -19.95 2.03 -4.23
C PHE A 113 -18.49 2.46 -4.32
N LEU A 114 -17.54 1.61 -3.92
CA LEU A 114 -16.11 1.91 -4.07
C LEU A 114 -15.74 2.15 -5.53
N LEU A 115 -16.15 1.26 -6.44
CA LEU A 115 -15.87 1.43 -7.87
C LEU A 115 -16.53 2.69 -8.45
N ALA A 116 -17.76 2.99 -8.02
CA ALA A 116 -18.47 4.20 -8.44
C ALA A 116 -17.76 5.48 -7.97
N ALA A 117 -17.13 5.46 -6.79
CA ALA A 117 -16.36 6.59 -6.25
C ALA A 117 -15.22 7.02 -7.18
N GLY A 118 -14.54 6.06 -7.82
CA GLY A 118 -13.50 6.36 -8.80
C GLY A 118 -14.00 7.07 -10.07
N TRP A 119 -15.31 7.14 -10.30
CA TRP A 119 -15.91 7.79 -11.47
C TRP A 119 -16.58 9.11 -11.16
N LEU A 120 -16.52 9.57 -9.91
CA LEU A 120 -16.95 10.92 -9.56
C LEU A 120 -16.03 11.95 -10.24
N ARG A 121 -16.57 13.15 -10.46
CA ARG A 121 -15.88 14.19 -11.26
C ARG A 121 -14.66 14.78 -10.57
N ARG A 122 -14.63 14.76 -9.24
CA ARG A 122 -13.61 15.41 -8.40
C ARG A 122 -13.49 14.69 -7.07
N ASP A 123 -12.27 14.59 -6.58
CA ASP A 123 -12.01 14.39 -5.16
C ASP A 123 -12.50 15.61 -4.37
N THR A 124 -13.40 15.35 -3.41
CA THR A 124 -14.11 16.37 -2.64
C THR A 124 -14.44 15.78 -1.28
N GLU A 125 -14.35 16.60 -0.24
CA GLU A 125 -14.62 16.21 1.15
C GLU A 125 -13.78 15.02 1.67
N GLY A 126 -12.53 14.89 1.20
CA GLY A 126 -11.61 13.85 1.67
C GLY A 126 -11.92 12.44 1.14
N LEU A 127 -12.58 12.31 -0.01
CA LEU A 127 -12.95 11.00 -0.58
C LEU A 127 -11.74 10.10 -0.84
N SER A 128 -10.62 10.65 -1.32
CA SER A 128 -9.38 9.87 -1.48
C SER A 128 -8.87 9.30 -0.16
N ALA A 129 -8.87 10.11 0.91
CA ALA A 129 -8.51 9.67 2.25
C ALA A 129 -9.47 8.59 2.79
N ASP A 130 -10.78 8.76 2.59
CA ASP A 130 -11.78 7.74 2.96
C ASP A 130 -11.54 6.42 2.20
N LEU A 131 -11.27 6.48 0.88
CA LEU A 131 -10.93 5.29 0.08
C LEU A 131 -9.64 4.62 0.57
N ALA A 132 -8.63 5.41 0.95
CA ALA A 132 -7.37 4.89 1.46
C ALA A 132 -7.55 4.23 2.84
N ALA A 133 -8.37 4.80 3.72
CA ALA A 133 -8.74 4.19 5.00
C ALA A 133 -9.45 2.84 4.80
N VAL A 134 -10.41 2.77 3.87
CA VAL A 134 -11.06 1.49 3.50
C VAL A 134 -10.04 0.49 2.98
N ALA A 135 -9.13 0.92 2.10
CA ALA A 135 -8.09 0.06 1.57
C ALA A 135 -7.19 -0.52 2.68
N ARG A 136 -6.69 0.32 3.60
CA ARG A 136 -5.82 -0.11 4.70
C ARG A 136 -6.46 -1.18 5.59
N LYS A 137 -7.72 -0.95 6.00
CA LYS A 137 -8.51 -1.89 6.81
C LYS A 137 -8.70 -3.26 6.16
N ASN A 138 -8.77 -3.31 4.83
CA ASN A 138 -9.03 -4.53 4.08
C ASN A 138 -7.78 -5.15 3.44
N ALA A 139 -6.62 -4.50 3.58
CA ALA A 139 -5.35 -4.89 2.95
C ALA A 139 -4.20 -5.06 3.96
N GLN A 140 -4.51 -5.41 5.22
CA GLN A 140 -3.48 -5.70 6.22
C GLN A 140 -2.51 -4.52 6.44
N ALA A 141 -3.02 -3.29 6.42
CA ALA A 141 -2.20 -2.08 6.50
C ALA A 141 -2.69 -1.15 7.63
N MET A 142 -3.19 -1.75 8.71
CA MET A 142 -3.58 -1.08 9.95
C MET A 142 -2.74 -1.62 11.11
N ASP A 143 -2.54 -0.81 12.14
CA ASP A 143 -1.98 -1.19 13.42
C ASP A 143 -2.94 -2.08 14.22
N THR A 144 -4.25 -1.86 14.11
CA THR A 144 -5.28 -2.74 14.69
C THR A 144 -5.67 -3.87 13.74
N TYR A 145 -6.03 -5.03 14.30
CA TYR A 145 -6.51 -6.15 13.50
C TYR A 145 -7.86 -5.79 12.86
N HIS A 146 -7.94 -5.98 11.54
CA HIS A 146 -9.17 -5.95 10.78
C HIS A 146 -9.23 -7.21 9.91
N ARG A 147 -10.40 -7.85 9.84
CA ARG A 147 -10.59 -8.98 8.93
C ARG A 147 -10.40 -8.52 7.49
N VAL A 148 -9.50 -9.21 6.79
CA VAL A 148 -9.06 -8.91 5.43
C VAL A 148 -10.17 -9.21 4.42
N ASP A 149 -10.36 -8.31 3.46
CA ASP A 149 -11.20 -8.52 2.29
C ASP A 149 -10.52 -8.01 1.02
N HIS A 150 -9.91 -8.94 0.29
CA HIS A 150 -9.14 -8.61 -0.90
C HIS A 150 -9.95 -7.97 -2.03
N ASP A 151 -11.26 -8.19 -2.13
CA ASP A 151 -12.08 -7.55 -3.17
C ASP A 151 -12.43 -6.12 -2.79
N ILE A 152 -12.73 -5.85 -1.52
CA ILE A 152 -12.95 -4.49 -1.02
C ILE A 152 -11.68 -3.66 -1.16
N ALA A 153 -10.53 -4.20 -0.74
CA ALA A 153 -9.23 -3.55 -0.95
C ALA A 153 -8.95 -3.30 -2.44
N GLY A 154 -9.14 -4.31 -3.29
CA GLY A 154 -8.94 -4.19 -4.73
C GLY A 154 -9.86 -3.15 -5.37
N ALA A 155 -11.12 -3.06 -4.94
CA ALA A 155 -12.08 -2.06 -5.41
C ALA A 155 -11.67 -0.65 -4.99
N ALA A 156 -11.23 -0.45 -3.74
CA ALA A 156 -10.72 0.83 -3.25
C ALA A 156 -9.45 1.27 -4.01
N PHE A 157 -8.51 0.34 -4.26
CA PHE A 157 -7.34 0.62 -5.10
C PHE A 157 -7.73 1.03 -6.51
N ALA A 158 -8.66 0.30 -7.14
CA ALA A 158 -9.14 0.62 -8.48
C ALA A 158 -9.84 2.00 -8.51
N ALA A 159 -10.61 2.32 -7.47
CA ALA A 159 -11.28 3.60 -7.31
C ALA A 159 -10.29 4.76 -7.22
N LEU A 160 -9.27 4.67 -6.37
CA LEU A 160 -8.18 5.66 -6.28
C LEU A 160 -7.47 5.84 -7.62
N GLY A 161 -7.19 4.76 -8.34
CA GLY A 161 -6.59 4.84 -9.68
C GLY A 161 -7.48 5.56 -10.70
N ASP A 162 -8.80 5.49 -10.57
CA ASP A 162 -9.77 6.15 -11.46
C ASP A 162 -10.10 7.59 -11.01
N LEU A 163 -10.08 7.89 -9.71
CA LEU A 163 -10.49 9.16 -9.11
C LEU A 163 -9.58 10.33 -9.55
N PRO A 164 -10.14 11.45 -10.04
CA PRO A 164 -9.36 12.65 -10.35
C PRO A 164 -9.15 13.52 -9.10
N GLY A 165 -7.92 13.98 -8.88
CA GLY A 165 -7.57 14.89 -7.79
C GLY A 165 -6.06 14.93 -7.57
N PRO A 166 -5.51 16.05 -7.07
CA PRO A 166 -4.08 16.14 -6.77
C PRO A 166 -3.68 15.25 -5.58
N ASP A 167 -4.54 15.13 -4.57
CA ASP A 167 -4.24 14.44 -3.31
C ASP A 167 -4.24 12.91 -3.44
N VAL A 168 -4.88 12.38 -4.49
CA VAL A 168 -4.99 10.94 -4.77
C VAL A 168 -3.64 10.24 -4.84
N MET A 169 -2.59 10.93 -5.32
CA MET A 169 -1.27 10.32 -5.40
C MET A 169 -0.59 10.18 -4.05
N GLU A 170 -0.76 11.12 -3.12
CA GLU A 170 -0.21 10.97 -1.77
C GLU A 170 -0.81 9.74 -1.07
N GLU A 171 -2.12 9.52 -1.21
CA GLU A 171 -2.76 8.31 -0.70
C GLU A 171 -2.26 7.03 -1.37
N LEU A 172 -2.10 7.04 -2.69
CA LEU A 172 -1.58 5.88 -3.43
C LEU A 172 -0.11 5.59 -3.10
N TRP A 173 0.73 6.61 -2.88
CA TRP A 173 2.11 6.43 -2.41
C TRP A 173 2.16 5.87 -1.00
N ALA A 174 1.35 6.41 -0.09
CA ALA A 174 1.25 5.90 1.28
C ALA A 174 0.79 4.44 1.30
N LEU A 175 -0.27 4.10 0.56
CA LEU A 175 -0.74 2.72 0.44
C LEU A 175 0.32 1.78 -0.16
N HIS A 176 1.14 2.25 -1.11
CA HIS A 176 2.20 1.42 -1.67
C HIS A 176 3.34 1.14 -0.66
N TYR A 177 3.51 1.99 0.34
CA TYR A 177 4.41 1.74 1.47
C TYR A 177 3.79 0.81 2.52
N ASP A 178 2.52 1.02 2.84
CA ASP A 178 1.83 0.32 3.92
C ASP A 178 1.41 -1.11 3.50
N VAL A 179 1.03 -1.30 2.23
CA VAL A 179 0.47 -2.56 1.72
C VAL A 179 1.57 -3.50 1.26
N VAL A 180 1.43 -4.74 1.70
CA VAL A 180 2.45 -5.78 1.56
C VAL A 180 2.52 -6.30 0.13
N PRO A 181 3.72 -6.44 -0.46
CA PRO A 181 3.90 -6.95 -1.82
C PRO A 181 3.29 -8.33 -2.10
N ALA A 182 3.14 -9.17 -1.07
CA ALA A 182 2.65 -10.55 -1.20
C ALA A 182 1.12 -10.66 -1.31
N LEU A 183 0.38 -9.60 -1.02
CA LEU A 183 -1.09 -9.62 -1.03
C LEU A 183 -1.63 -9.69 -2.45
N HIS A 184 -2.68 -10.51 -2.66
CA HIS A 184 -3.34 -10.66 -3.95
C HIS A 184 -3.76 -9.33 -4.61
N PRO A 185 -4.37 -8.36 -3.89
CA PRO A 185 -4.75 -7.07 -4.49
C PRO A 185 -3.58 -6.12 -4.80
N GLN A 186 -2.34 -6.44 -4.41
CA GLN A 186 -1.20 -5.53 -4.63
C GLN A 186 -0.97 -5.23 -6.12
N LYS A 187 -1.24 -6.20 -7.01
CA LYS A 187 -1.17 -5.97 -8.46
C LYS A 187 -2.13 -4.88 -8.94
N VAL A 188 -3.28 -4.75 -8.28
CA VAL A 188 -4.25 -3.69 -8.56
C VAL A 188 -3.70 -2.36 -8.07
N LEU A 189 -3.17 -2.30 -6.84
CA LEU A 189 -2.54 -1.11 -6.29
C LEU A 189 -1.43 -0.59 -7.22
N ALA A 190 -0.49 -1.44 -7.62
CA ALA A 190 0.59 -1.05 -8.54
C ALA A 190 0.07 -0.52 -9.89
N LYS A 191 -1.00 -1.13 -10.43
CA LYS A 191 -1.66 -0.66 -11.66
C LYS A 191 -2.34 0.69 -11.45
N SER A 192 -3.00 0.89 -10.31
CA SER A 192 -3.66 2.14 -9.94
C SER A 192 -2.67 3.28 -9.76
N VAL A 193 -1.55 3.04 -9.07
CA VAL A 193 -0.43 3.99 -8.95
C VAL A 193 0.06 4.39 -10.34
N LYS A 194 0.39 3.42 -11.22
CA LYS A 194 0.84 3.70 -12.59
C LYS A 194 -0.18 4.51 -13.39
N LYS A 195 -1.47 4.17 -13.25
CA LYS A 195 -2.56 4.86 -13.94
C LYS A 195 -2.71 6.31 -13.48
N ALA A 196 -2.73 6.55 -12.17
CA ALA A 196 -2.88 7.88 -11.60
C ALA A 196 -1.64 8.75 -11.88
N ALA A 197 -0.43 8.18 -11.74
CA ALA A 197 0.84 8.81 -12.08
C ALA A 197 0.87 9.30 -13.55
N ALA A 198 0.47 8.44 -14.49
CA ALA A 198 0.41 8.81 -15.90
C ALA A 198 -0.59 9.95 -16.18
N ARG A 199 -1.73 9.97 -15.49
CA ARG A 199 -2.74 11.04 -15.60
C ARG A 199 -2.20 12.38 -15.09
N LEU A 200 -1.36 12.36 -14.06
CA LEU A 200 -0.80 13.56 -13.42
C LEU A 200 0.58 13.95 -13.97
N GLY A 201 1.07 13.26 -15.01
CA GLY A 201 2.35 13.58 -15.64
C GLY A 201 3.57 13.26 -14.76
N VAL A 202 3.44 12.37 -13.76
CA VAL A 202 4.57 11.96 -12.91
C VAL A 202 5.60 11.21 -13.78
N PRO A 203 6.87 11.68 -13.83
CA PRO A 203 7.90 11.03 -14.61
C PRO A 203 8.15 9.58 -14.16
N ALA A 204 8.50 8.70 -15.11
CA ALA A 204 8.75 7.29 -14.83
C ALA A 204 9.84 7.06 -13.76
N HIS A 205 10.82 7.96 -13.70
CA HIS A 205 11.90 7.88 -12.71
C HIS A 205 11.43 8.26 -11.29
N GLU A 206 10.55 9.26 -11.15
CA GLU A 206 9.98 9.64 -9.86
C GLU A 206 9.06 8.53 -9.37
N LEU A 207 8.30 7.92 -10.29
CA LEU A 207 7.49 6.75 -9.98
C LEU A 207 8.35 5.60 -9.45
N ALA A 208 9.48 5.30 -10.08
CA ALA A 208 10.39 4.26 -9.62
C ALA A 208 10.95 4.55 -8.22
N GLU A 209 11.26 5.81 -7.90
CA GLU A 209 11.75 6.24 -6.58
C GLU A 209 10.69 6.15 -5.50
N ARG A 210 9.45 6.55 -5.82
CA ARG A 210 8.35 6.62 -4.85
C ARG A 210 7.60 5.29 -4.66
N THR A 211 7.98 4.24 -5.40
CA THR A 211 7.32 2.91 -5.34
C THR A 211 8.25 1.78 -4.91
N VAL A 212 9.39 2.10 -4.30
CA VAL A 212 10.22 1.08 -3.65
C VAL A 212 9.45 0.52 -2.45
N PRO A 213 9.20 -0.80 -2.38
CA PRO A 213 8.51 -1.37 -1.22
C PRO A 213 9.37 -1.28 0.04
N ARG A 214 8.76 -0.90 1.18
CA ARG A 214 9.44 -0.92 2.48
C ARG A 214 9.48 -2.29 3.14
N HIS A 215 8.60 -3.20 2.70
CA HIS A 215 8.41 -4.50 3.33
C HIS A 215 8.22 -4.36 4.85
N GLY A 216 7.40 -3.41 5.30
CA GLY A 216 7.08 -3.22 6.73
C GLY A 216 8.30 -3.01 7.64
N LEU A 217 9.50 -2.78 7.06
CA LEU A 217 10.70 -2.51 7.84
C LEU A 217 10.56 -1.13 8.46
N GLU A 218 10.82 -1.06 9.76
CA GLU A 218 10.99 0.18 10.48
C GLU A 218 12.24 0.92 9.99
N ARG A 219 12.41 2.17 10.42
CA ARG A 219 13.54 3.02 10.00
C ARG A 219 14.89 2.42 10.38
N ASP A 220 14.95 1.62 11.44
CA ASP A 220 16.15 0.90 11.88
C ASP A 220 16.45 -0.37 11.07
N GLY A 221 15.63 -0.66 10.05
CA GLY A 221 15.78 -1.82 9.19
C GLY A 221 15.25 -3.11 9.82
N THR A 222 14.48 -3.04 10.90
CA THR A 222 13.92 -4.23 11.55
C THR A 222 12.43 -4.43 11.24
N LEU A 223 12.01 -5.69 11.29
CA LEU A 223 10.63 -6.11 11.23
C LEU A 223 10.43 -7.24 12.24
N THR A 224 9.60 -6.99 13.24
CA THR A 224 9.18 -8.03 14.19
C THR A 224 7.97 -8.78 13.65
N VAL A 225 8.00 -10.11 13.77
CA VAL A 225 6.95 -11.03 13.35
C VAL A 225 6.62 -11.93 14.54
N GLY A 226 5.34 -12.21 14.79
CA GLY A 226 4.95 -13.04 15.93
C GLY A 226 3.51 -13.51 15.87
N TRP A 227 3.11 -14.23 16.92
CA TRP A 227 1.70 -14.61 17.12
C TRP A 227 0.85 -13.37 17.45
N PHE A 228 -0.49 -13.50 17.40
CA PHE A 228 -1.46 -12.40 17.62
C PHE A 228 -1.00 -11.40 18.69
N GLY A 229 -0.99 -10.11 18.35
CA GLY A 229 -0.56 -9.06 19.28
C GLY A 229 0.93 -8.73 19.26
N LYS A 230 1.78 -9.50 18.54
CA LYS A 230 3.23 -9.30 18.52
C LYS A 230 3.76 -8.96 17.13
N GLY A 231 4.52 -7.87 17.06
CA GLY A 231 5.14 -7.41 15.82
C GLY A 231 4.12 -6.92 14.82
N VAL A 232 4.37 -7.17 13.55
CA VAL A 232 3.49 -6.76 12.47
C VAL A 232 2.22 -7.60 12.49
N LEU A 233 1.18 -7.03 13.12
CA LEU A 233 -0.09 -7.64 13.52
C LEU A 233 -0.88 -8.34 12.41
N TRP A 234 -0.59 -8.01 11.15
CA TRP A 234 -1.24 -8.63 10.00
C TRP A 234 -0.55 -9.90 9.50
N TRP A 235 0.62 -10.22 10.03
CA TRP A 235 1.35 -11.45 9.76
C TRP A 235 1.22 -12.39 10.95
N ASN A 236 0.09 -13.12 11.02
CA ASN A 236 -0.11 -14.17 12.02
C ASN A 236 0.83 -15.34 11.74
N ALA A 237 2.06 -15.24 12.23
CA ALA A 237 3.06 -16.28 12.15
C ALA A 237 3.03 -17.06 13.46
N SER A 238 2.96 -18.39 13.39
CA SER A 238 3.06 -19.28 14.57
C SER A 238 4.47 -19.33 15.18
N VAL A 239 5.29 -18.33 14.91
CA VAL A 239 6.72 -18.22 15.25
C VAL A 239 7.02 -16.76 15.56
N ASP A 240 7.78 -16.52 16.62
CA ASP A 240 8.32 -15.19 16.89
C ASP A 240 9.65 -15.08 16.13
N ALA A 241 9.82 -14.03 15.32
CA ALA A 241 11.03 -13.79 14.56
C ALA A 241 11.28 -12.28 14.32
N VAL A 242 12.54 -11.89 14.14
CA VAL A 242 12.91 -10.54 13.70
C VAL A 242 13.68 -10.63 12.40
N VAL A 243 13.18 -9.99 11.34
CA VAL A 243 13.92 -9.79 10.10
C VAL A 243 14.68 -8.47 10.21
N THR A 244 15.99 -8.47 9.95
CA THR A 244 16.81 -7.26 9.98
C THR A 244 17.53 -7.08 8.66
N LEU A 245 17.41 -5.89 8.06
CA LEU A 245 18.28 -5.40 7.01
C LEU A 245 19.35 -4.51 7.66
N HIS A 246 20.59 -4.99 7.66
CA HIS A 246 21.74 -4.27 8.22
C HIS A 246 22.25 -3.22 7.24
N ASP A 247 22.95 -2.21 7.75
CA ASP A 247 23.61 -1.16 6.94
C ASP A 247 24.65 -1.73 5.96
N THR A 248 25.16 -2.93 6.22
CA THR A 248 26.05 -3.66 5.30
C THR A 248 25.34 -4.23 4.08
N GLY A 249 24.00 -4.14 4.03
CA GLY A 249 23.16 -4.78 3.01
C GLY A 249 22.86 -6.26 3.30
N GLN A 250 23.37 -6.82 4.39
CA GLN A 250 23.03 -8.17 4.80
C GLN A 250 21.61 -8.23 5.38
N VAL A 251 20.85 -9.24 5.01
CA VAL A 251 19.58 -9.57 5.66
C VAL A 251 19.78 -10.75 6.61
N THR A 252 19.25 -10.66 7.82
CA THR A 252 19.21 -11.73 8.83
C THR A 252 17.80 -12.03 9.29
N VAL A 253 17.58 -13.23 9.82
CA VAL A 253 16.37 -13.62 10.54
C VAL A 253 16.76 -14.19 11.89
N ASP A 254 16.30 -13.55 12.96
CA ASP A 254 16.46 -14.01 14.33
C ASP A 254 15.18 -14.74 14.74
N TRP A 255 15.24 -16.06 14.87
CA TRP A 255 14.11 -16.90 15.29
C TRP A 255 14.07 -16.99 16.81
N ALA A 256 12.93 -16.73 17.43
CA ALA A 256 12.72 -16.84 18.88
C ALA A 256 11.80 -18.01 19.23
N ASP A 257 12.29 -18.94 20.06
CA ASP A 257 11.52 -20.06 20.65
C ASP A 257 11.64 -19.97 22.18
N GLY A 258 10.69 -19.28 22.81
CA GLY A 258 10.79 -18.94 24.24
C GLY A 258 12.01 -18.06 24.50
N ASP A 259 12.89 -18.48 25.41
CA ASP A 259 14.11 -17.74 25.77
C ASP A 259 15.26 -17.93 24.78
N HIS A 260 15.12 -18.80 23.78
CA HIS A 260 16.19 -19.09 22.83
C HIS A 260 16.04 -18.29 21.53
N VAL A 261 17.10 -17.58 21.14
CA VAL A 261 17.18 -16.85 19.87
C VAL A 261 18.25 -17.47 18.98
N THR A 262 17.89 -17.80 17.73
CA THR A 262 18.82 -18.26 16.70
C THR A 262 18.84 -17.29 15.52
N ARG A 263 19.98 -16.65 15.28
CA ARG A 263 20.21 -15.79 14.10
C ARG A 263 20.62 -16.61 12.88
N THR A 264 19.97 -16.40 11.75
CA THR A 264 20.36 -16.99 10.46
C THR A 264 20.43 -15.99 9.32
N THR A 265 21.27 -16.28 8.34
CA THR A 265 21.41 -15.55 7.07
C THR A 265 20.93 -16.44 5.91
N ALA A 266 20.87 -15.91 4.69
CA ALA A 266 20.48 -16.65 3.49
C ALA A 266 21.19 -18.03 3.43
N PRO A 267 20.45 -19.16 3.29
CA PRO A 267 19.06 -19.29 2.84
C PRO A 267 17.98 -19.20 3.95
N PHE A 268 18.30 -18.60 5.10
CA PHE A 268 17.45 -18.36 6.27
C PHE A 268 16.91 -19.67 6.85
N ARG A 269 17.79 -20.60 7.20
CA ARG A 269 17.36 -21.88 7.78
C ARG A 269 16.66 -21.62 9.11
N SER A 270 15.58 -22.35 9.39
CA SER A 270 14.94 -22.32 10.72
C SER A 270 15.66 -23.26 11.69
N PRO A 271 15.59 -23.01 13.01
CA PRO A 271 16.17 -23.89 14.02
C PRO A 271 15.53 -25.28 14.06
N ALA A 272 16.23 -26.25 14.65
CA ALA A 272 15.68 -27.58 14.91
C ALA A 272 14.53 -27.47 15.94
N GLY A 273 13.37 -28.05 15.65
CA GLY A 273 12.16 -27.97 16.51
C GLY A 273 10.96 -27.26 15.85
N TYR A 274 11.19 -26.49 14.79
CA TYR A 274 10.14 -25.75 14.06
C TYR A 274 9.33 -26.61 13.05
N LYS A 275 9.34 -27.95 13.19
CA LYS A 275 8.79 -28.91 12.19
C LYS A 275 7.31 -29.30 12.40
N THR A 276 6.61 -28.70 13.35
CA THR A 276 5.16 -28.89 13.51
C THR A 276 4.40 -28.20 12.35
N PRO A 277 3.32 -28.79 11.79
CA PRO A 277 2.68 -28.29 10.57
C PRO A 277 2.36 -26.78 10.56
N MET A 278 1.79 -26.24 11.64
CA MET A 278 1.46 -24.80 11.75
C MET A 278 2.71 -23.88 11.75
N ARG A 279 3.85 -24.36 12.26
CA ARG A 279 5.12 -23.62 12.26
C ARG A 279 5.81 -23.66 10.90
N ALA A 280 5.62 -24.73 10.12
CA ALA A 280 6.29 -24.91 8.82
C ALA A 280 5.88 -23.86 7.78
N ASP A 281 4.58 -23.55 7.69
CA ASP A 281 4.07 -22.50 6.79
C ASP A 281 4.55 -21.11 7.23
N SER A 282 4.51 -20.86 8.54
CA SER A 282 4.99 -19.60 9.14
C SER A 282 6.49 -19.37 8.88
N VAL A 283 7.30 -20.42 9.04
CA VAL A 283 8.73 -20.39 8.69
C VAL A 283 8.93 -20.09 7.21
N THR A 284 8.19 -20.78 6.33
CA THR A 284 8.29 -20.59 4.88
C THR A 284 7.94 -19.15 4.49
N LEU A 285 6.91 -18.59 5.13
CA LEU A 285 6.50 -17.21 4.95
C LEU A 285 7.62 -16.25 5.38
N VAL A 286 8.24 -16.46 6.55
CA VAL A 286 9.32 -15.58 7.07
C VAL A 286 10.54 -15.60 6.18
N ARG A 287 10.94 -16.79 5.72
CA ARG A 287 12.05 -16.95 4.79
C ARG A 287 11.80 -16.25 3.46
N ARG A 288 10.59 -16.43 2.89
CA ARG A 288 10.22 -15.79 1.62
C ARG A 288 10.27 -14.27 1.75
N TYR A 289 9.86 -13.75 2.90
CA TYR A 289 9.89 -12.32 3.18
C TYR A 289 11.32 -11.78 3.22
N ALA A 290 12.21 -12.37 4.02
CA ALA A 290 13.60 -11.97 4.10
C ALA A 290 14.31 -12.03 2.73
N GLN A 291 13.97 -13.03 1.90
CA GLN A 291 14.43 -13.10 0.51
C GLN A 291 13.91 -11.95 -0.36
N ASN A 292 12.66 -11.54 -0.19
CA ASN A 292 12.08 -10.42 -0.95
C ASN A 292 12.73 -9.08 -0.57
N VAL A 293 13.04 -8.86 0.72
CA VAL A 293 13.83 -7.70 1.16
C VAL A 293 15.17 -7.65 0.43
N GLY A 294 15.92 -8.77 0.42
CA GLY A 294 17.20 -8.85 -0.28
C GLY A 294 17.09 -8.62 -1.79
N LYS A 295 16.02 -9.10 -2.43
CA LYS A 295 15.76 -8.85 -3.86
C LYS A 295 15.49 -7.37 -4.14
N THR A 296 14.68 -6.71 -3.31
CA THR A 296 14.40 -5.28 -3.46
C THR A 296 15.67 -4.45 -3.25
N LEU A 297 16.51 -4.79 -2.26
CA LEU A 297 17.80 -4.14 -2.09
C LEU A 297 18.70 -4.27 -3.32
N ALA A 298 18.82 -5.48 -3.89
CA ALA A 298 19.63 -5.70 -5.08
C ALA A 298 19.12 -4.89 -6.30
N GLN A 299 17.80 -4.80 -6.46
CA GLN A 299 17.17 -3.97 -7.50
C GLN A 299 17.48 -2.48 -7.28
N GLU A 300 17.42 -2.00 -6.04
CA GLU A 300 17.74 -0.62 -5.69
C GLU A 300 19.23 -0.29 -5.91
N GLN A 301 20.13 -1.19 -5.53
CA GLN A 301 21.56 -1.05 -5.81
C GLN A 301 21.82 -0.94 -7.33
N GLN A 302 21.16 -1.76 -8.14
CA GLN A 302 21.26 -1.68 -9.60
C GLN A 302 20.69 -0.36 -10.14
N ARG A 303 19.50 0.05 -9.67
CA ARG A 303 18.82 1.29 -10.09
C ARG A 303 19.65 2.52 -9.77
N LEU A 304 20.16 2.62 -8.55
CA LEU A 304 21.01 3.73 -8.13
C LEU A 304 22.37 3.67 -8.81
N GLY A 305 22.91 2.47 -9.02
CA GLY A 305 24.10 2.21 -9.82
C GLY A 305 24.01 2.78 -11.23
N ALA A 306 22.85 2.66 -11.88
CA ALA A 306 22.59 3.20 -13.21
C ALA A 306 22.50 4.75 -13.27
N LEU A 307 22.50 5.44 -12.12
CA LEU A 307 22.57 6.91 -12.06
C LEU A 307 24.01 7.44 -12.22
N ALA A 308 25.02 6.56 -12.30
CA ALA A 308 26.42 6.94 -12.49
C ALA A 308 26.56 7.76 -13.79
N GLY A 309 27.25 8.90 -13.72
CA GLY A 309 27.45 9.77 -14.89
C GLY A 309 26.21 10.58 -15.32
N GLY A 310 25.09 10.47 -14.59
CA GLY A 310 23.92 11.32 -14.80
C GLY A 310 24.09 12.72 -14.20
N THR A 311 23.41 13.72 -14.77
CA THR A 311 23.37 15.11 -14.26
C THR A 311 22.18 15.39 -13.35
N ARG A 312 21.45 14.34 -12.94
CA ARG A 312 20.19 14.50 -12.23
C ARG A 312 20.41 15.00 -10.82
N THR A 313 19.57 15.95 -10.42
CA THR A 313 19.52 16.51 -9.09
C THR A 313 18.17 16.22 -8.43
N TRP A 314 18.18 16.18 -7.10
CA TRP A 314 17.01 16.09 -6.24
C TRP A 314 17.02 17.25 -5.27
N LEU A 315 15.83 17.70 -4.83
CA LEU A 315 15.75 18.58 -3.67
C LEU A 315 16.07 17.78 -2.40
N TRP A 316 16.66 18.44 -1.42
CA TRP A 316 17.07 17.82 -0.16
C TRP A 316 15.92 17.10 0.52
N ALA A 317 14.74 17.72 0.61
CA ALA A 317 13.56 17.11 1.21
C ALA A 317 13.17 15.80 0.51
N ASP A 318 13.19 15.77 -0.82
CA ASP A 318 12.86 14.56 -1.60
C ASP A 318 13.94 13.48 -1.44
N TRP A 319 15.21 13.87 -1.48
CA TRP A 319 16.32 12.95 -1.28
C TRP A 319 16.29 12.35 0.14
N VAL A 320 16.02 13.16 1.15
CA VAL A 320 15.83 12.69 2.52
C VAL A 320 14.68 11.68 2.59
N ARG A 321 13.50 12.03 2.09
CA ARG A 321 12.28 11.23 2.19
C ARG A 321 12.37 9.91 1.42
N TYR A 322 12.88 9.93 0.19
CA TYR A 322 12.82 8.77 -0.72
C TYR A 322 14.12 7.97 -0.81
N TYR A 323 15.25 8.55 -0.37
CA TYR A 323 16.55 7.89 -0.39
C TYR A 323 17.06 7.64 1.02
N ARG A 324 17.43 8.69 1.76
CA ARG A 324 18.12 8.58 3.06
C ARG A 324 17.32 7.79 4.09
N ASP A 325 16.07 8.20 4.32
CA ASP A 325 15.23 7.70 5.41
C ASP A 325 14.40 6.48 5.00
N HIS A 326 14.48 6.06 3.74
CA HIS A 326 13.84 4.84 3.29
C HIS A 326 14.62 3.61 3.78
N PRO A 327 13.98 2.61 4.41
CA PRO A 327 14.69 1.48 5.06
C PRO A 327 15.56 0.66 4.08
N ILE A 328 15.11 0.48 2.84
CA ILE A 328 15.87 -0.24 1.80
C ILE A 328 16.75 0.68 0.96
N THR A 329 16.14 1.67 0.28
CA THR A 329 16.89 2.63 -0.55
C THR A 329 17.98 3.35 0.22
N GLY A 330 17.81 3.60 1.52
CA GLY A 330 18.81 4.23 2.38
C GLY A 330 20.10 3.42 2.48
N VAL A 331 20.01 2.10 2.60
CA VAL A 331 21.18 1.21 2.63
C VAL A 331 21.94 1.30 1.29
N ALA A 332 21.23 1.24 0.16
CA ALA A 332 21.85 1.39 -1.16
C ALA A 332 22.41 2.82 -1.38
N THR A 333 21.74 3.84 -0.84
CA THR A 333 22.14 5.25 -0.95
C THR A 333 23.42 5.53 -0.18
N ARG A 334 23.57 5.00 1.04
CA ARG A 334 24.76 5.16 1.89
C ARG A 334 26.02 4.51 1.31
N ALA A 335 25.87 3.53 0.42
CA ALA A 335 26.98 2.89 -0.28
C ALA A 335 27.54 3.70 -1.45
N LEU A 336 26.92 4.85 -1.79
CA LEU A 336 27.29 5.69 -2.93
C LEU A 336 27.84 7.04 -2.46
N ALA A 337 28.69 7.64 -3.30
CA ALA A 337 29.14 9.01 -3.09
C ALA A 337 28.08 10.01 -3.60
N TRP A 338 27.68 10.93 -2.72
CA TRP A 338 26.75 12.01 -3.04
C TRP A 338 27.41 13.36 -2.81
N GLU A 339 26.87 14.37 -3.48
CA GLU A 339 27.25 15.75 -3.28
C GLU A 339 26.04 16.65 -3.29
N TYR A 340 26.14 17.78 -2.59
CA TYR A 340 25.04 18.72 -2.44
C TYR A 340 25.48 20.15 -2.75
N ARG A 341 24.50 20.99 -3.11
CA ARG A 341 24.69 22.41 -3.43
C ARG A 341 23.61 23.23 -2.77
N LEU A 342 24.01 24.15 -1.89
CA LEU A 342 23.09 25.06 -1.23
C LEU A 342 22.49 26.06 -2.26
N PRO A 343 21.29 26.61 -2.04
CA PRO A 343 20.60 27.47 -3.01
C PRO A 343 21.40 28.68 -3.52
N ASN A 344 22.34 29.18 -2.71
CA ASN A 344 23.15 30.36 -3.01
C ASN A 344 24.60 30.01 -3.36
N GLU A 345 24.89 28.73 -3.65
CA GLU A 345 26.22 28.26 -3.97
C GLU A 345 26.32 27.75 -5.40
N THR A 346 27.49 27.94 -6.00
CA THR A 346 27.79 27.49 -7.36
C THR A 346 28.46 26.12 -7.39
N ALA A 347 29.19 25.75 -6.34
CA ALA A 347 29.94 24.50 -6.25
C ALA A 347 29.18 23.42 -5.47
N TYR A 348 29.29 22.18 -5.93
CA TYR A 348 28.87 21.02 -5.14
C TYR A 348 29.93 20.65 -4.11
N ARG A 349 29.47 20.21 -2.93
CA ARG A 349 30.31 19.73 -1.82
C ARG A 349 30.02 18.25 -1.57
N THR A 350 31.05 17.49 -1.19
CA THR A 350 30.87 16.10 -0.76
C THR A 350 29.85 16.03 0.37
N LEU A 351 28.87 15.13 0.25
CA LEU A 351 27.96 14.80 1.34
C LEU A 351 28.67 13.86 2.32
N HIS A 352 29.03 14.36 3.49
CA HIS A 352 29.73 13.56 4.52
C HIS A 352 28.75 12.58 5.18
N PRO A 353 29.20 11.38 5.61
CA PRO A 353 28.33 10.40 6.27
C PRO A 353 27.55 10.92 7.49
N ASP A 354 28.05 11.93 8.19
CA ASP A 354 27.33 12.53 9.34
C ASP A 354 25.97 13.13 8.94
N PHE A 355 25.80 13.52 7.67
CA PHE A 355 24.52 14.02 7.16
C PHE A 355 23.43 12.93 7.06
N TYR A 356 23.80 11.64 7.11
CA TYR A 356 22.83 10.56 7.16
C TYR A 356 22.09 10.48 8.51
N ALA A 357 22.73 10.93 9.59
CA ALA A 357 22.14 11.01 10.93
C ALA A 357 21.56 12.40 11.26
N ALA A 358 21.84 13.41 10.43
CA ALA A 358 21.43 14.79 10.69
C ALA A 358 19.90 14.96 10.57
N PRO A 359 19.25 15.78 11.44
CA PRO A 359 17.84 16.14 11.29
C PRO A 359 17.56 16.72 9.90
N GLU A 360 16.39 16.45 9.32
CA GLU A 360 16.04 16.96 7.99
C GLU A 360 16.20 18.49 7.87
N ALA A 361 15.78 19.22 8.90
CA ALA A 361 15.84 20.68 8.98
C ALA A 361 17.26 21.26 9.10
N SER A 362 18.30 20.43 9.22
CA SER A 362 19.70 20.90 9.30
C SER A 362 20.23 21.46 7.99
N VAL A 363 19.57 21.15 6.87
CA VAL A 363 19.94 21.60 5.52
C VAL A 363 18.69 22.22 4.86
N PRO A 364 18.80 23.39 4.18
CA PRO A 364 17.67 24.02 3.52
C PRO A 364 16.99 23.06 2.53
N ALA A 365 15.65 22.99 2.53
CA ALA A 365 14.90 22.07 1.68
C ALA A 365 15.18 22.23 0.17
N ALA A 366 15.51 23.46 -0.26
CA ALA A 366 15.85 23.80 -1.64
C ALA A 366 17.29 23.41 -2.04
N THR A 367 18.08 22.84 -1.12
CA THR A 367 19.43 22.33 -1.42
C THR A 367 19.32 21.22 -2.44
N GLU A 368 20.14 21.28 -3.48
CA GLU A 368 20.20 20.23 -4.48
C GLU A 368 21.16 19.14 -4.06
N VAL A 369 20.78 17.89 -4.28
CA VAL A 369 21.61 16.71 -4.06
C VAL A 369 21.77 15.99 -5.39
N ARG A 370 22.96 15.46 -5.69
CA ARG A 370 23.18 14.57 -6.83
C ARG A 370 24.19 13.49 -6.51
N ARG A 371 24.16 12.42 -7.29
CA ARG A 371 25.21 11.40 -7.21
C ARG A 371 26.51 12.00 -7.73
N ARG A 372 27.60 11.81 -6.99
CA ARG A 372 28.94 12.22 -7.44
C ARG A 372 29.34 11.36 -8.66
N PRO A 373 29.86 11.96 -9.75
CA PRO A 373 30.44 11.21 -10.85
C PRO A 373 31.61 10.34 -10.36
N ASP A 374 31.72 9.11 -10.87
CA ASP A 374 32.89 8.28 -10.59
C ASP A 374 34.12 8.99 -11.22
N GLU A 375 35.18 9.25 -10.44
CA GLU A 375 36.39 10.01 -10.87
C GLU A 375 37.24 9.32 -11.97
N GLY A 376 36.69 8.34 -12.70
CA GLY A 376 37.37 7.58 -13.76
C GLY A 376 36.82 7.75 -15.18
N ALA A 377 35.87 8.66 -15.41
CA ALA A 377 35.28 8.89 -16.73
C ALA A 377 35.55 10.32 -17.23
N VAL A 378 36.83 10.71 -17.32
CA VAL A 378 37.22 11.82 -18.18
C VAL A 378 37.35 11.25 -19.60
N PRO A 379 36.53 11.63 -20.58
CA PRO A 379 36.88 11.36 -21.97
C PRO A 379 38.17 12.12 -22.24
N GLU A 380 39.23 11.41 -22.64
CA GLU A 380 40.42 12.03 -23.20
C GLU A 380 39.97 13.03 -24.26
N THR A 381 40.12 14.31 -23.95
CA THR A 381 40.11 15.36 -24.93
C THR A 381 41.18 15.00 -25.94
N ALA A 382 40.75 14.61 -27.14
CA ALA A 382 41.61 14.51 -28.31
C ALA A 382 42.31 15.86 -28.48
N ALA A 383 43.58 15.90 -28.09
CA ALA A 383 44.50 16.95 -28.48
C ALA A 383 44.78 16.79 -29.98
N GLY A 384 44.83 17.94 -30.66
CA GLY A 384 44.84 18.08 -32.11
C GLY A 384 46.14 17.71 -32.80
#